data_AF-A0ABD1CKP4-F1
#
_entry.id   AF-A0ABD1CKP4-F1
#
_cell.length_a   1.000
_cell.length_b   1.000
_cell.length_c   1.000
_cell.angle_alpha   90.00
_cell.angle_beta   90.00
_cell.angle_gamma   90.00
#
_symmetry.space_group_name_H-M   'P 1'
#
loop_
_entity.id
_entity.type
_entity.pdbx_description
1 polymer ?
#
loop_
_entity_poly.entity_id
_entity_poly.type
_entity_poly.pdbx_seq_one_letter_code
_entity_poly.pdbx_strand_id
1 'polypeptide(L)'
;LSQDAGLYIAFNNELVRTKKLFKNAIIVIDVAPFRRWYESHYLLPEGKRGGCVGQGQLDLLKKNAKRQKTAKMYPVLEVQFNAGRLRFPTWTE
;
A
#
# COMPACT_ATOMS: atom_id res chain seq x y z
N LEU A 1 -11.69 24.87 -5.59
CA LEU A 1 -10.91 24.44 -4.41
C LEU A 1 -10.24 23.12 -4.74
N SER A 2 -9.15 23.17 -5.51
CA SER A 2 -8.40 21.98 -5.90
C SER A 2 -7.59 21.56 -4.68
N GLN A 3 -8.02 20.50 -3.99
CA GLN A 3 -7.22 19.88 -2.94
C GLN A 3 -5.98 19.29 -3.62
N ASP A 4 -4.81 19.89 -3.40
CA ASP A 4 -3.54 19.39 -3.92
C ASP A 4 -3.18 18.05 -3.26
N ALA A 5 -3.79 17.00 -3.77
CA ALA A 5 -3.46 15.57 -3.89
C ALA A 5 -2.65 14.82 -2.80
N GLY A 6 -2.40 15.37 -1.61
CA GLY A 6 -1.44 14.74 -0.69
C GLY A 6 -1.67 14.89 0.82
N LEU A 7 -2.49 15.84 1.25
CA LEU A 7 -2.61 16.18 2.68
C LEU A 7 -4.05 16.56 3.03
N TYR A 8 -4.60 15.98 4.09
CA TYR A 8 -5.88 16.39 4.68
C TYR A 8 -5.70 16.62 6.18
N ILE A 9 -6.21 17.75 6.67
CA ILE A 9 -6.19 18.14 8.08
C ILE A 9 -7.58 18.68 8.43
N ALA A 10 -8.25 18.05 9.40
CA ALA A 10 -9.64 18.40 9.76
C ALA A 10 -9.80 19.78 10.42
N PHE A 11 -8.74 20.31 11.04
CA PHE A 11 -8.81 21.55 11.83
C PHE A 11 -8.61 22.83 11.00
N ASN A 12 -7.84 22.79 9.91
CA ASN A 12 -7.53 24.00 9.14
C ASN A 12 -7.08 23.69 7.70
N ASN A 13 -7.78 24.25 6.71
CA ASN A 13 -7.48 24.08 5.28
C ASN A 13 -6.26 24.87 4.81
N GLU A 14 -5.83 25.92 5.51
CA GLU A 14 -4.60 26.66 5.16
C GLU A 14 -3.33 25.82 5.41
N LEU A 15 -3.39 24.89 6.35
CA LEU A 15 -2.29 23.97 6.63
C LEU A 15 -2.13 22.91 5.52
N VAL A 16 -3.24 22.55 4.87
CA VAL A 16 -3.24 21.68 3.69
C VAL A 16 -2.53 22.36 2.52
N ARG A 17 -2.79 23.65 2.31
CA ARG A 17 -2.20 24.44 1.22
C ARG A 17 -0.69 24.64 1.36
N THR A 18 -0.20 24.73 2.60
CA THR A 18 1.23 24.98 2.90
C THR A 18 2.07 23.71 3.03
N LYS A 19 1.48 22.52 2.89
CA LYS A 19 2.15 21.21 3.00
C LYS A 19 2.93 21.02 4.32
N LYS A 20 2.44 21.60 5.42
CA LYS A 20 3.03 21.44 6.75
C LYS A 20 2.53 20.15 7.40
N LEU A 21 3.44 19.41 8.03
CA LEU A 21 3.11 18.16 8.73
C LEU A 21 2.78 18.44 10.20
N PHE A 22 1.67 17.88 10.65
CA PHE A 22 1.21 17.94 12.04
C PHE A 22 0.78 16.54 12.50
N LYS A 23 0.76 16.33 13.81
CA LYS A 23 0.11 15.16 14.41
C LYS A 23 -1.37 15.16 14.02
N ASN A 24 -1.90 13.98 13.68
CA ASN A 24 -3.27 13.77 13.17
C ASN A 24 -3.57 14.30 11.74
N ALA A 25 -2.54 14.56 10.93
CA ALA A 25 -2.71 14.76 9.49
C ALA A 25 -2.90 13.42 8.76
N ILE A 26 -3.70 13.42 7.68
CA ILE A 26 -3.79 12.31 6.73
C ILE A 26 -2.87 12.62 5.56
N ILE A 27 -1.91 11.74 5.30
CA ILE A 27 -0.91 11.91 4.24
C ILE A 27 -1.05 10.82 3.16
N VAL A 28 -0.65 11.16 1.94
CA VAL A 28 -0.55 10.21 0.83
C VAL A 28 0.90 9.77 0.66
N ILE A 29 1.14 8.46 0.71
CA ILE A 29 2.46 7.83 0.58
C ILE A 29 2.48 6.96 -0.70
N ASP A 30 3.66 6.84 -1.31
CA ASP A 30 3.90 5.92 -2.43
C ASP A 30 3.74 4.46 -2.01
N VAL A 31 3.09 3.68 -2.87
CA VAL A 31 2.75 2.28 -2.67
C VAL A 31 3.83 1.32 -3.18
N ALA A 32 4.71 1.77 -4.08
CA ALA A 32 5.74 0.92 -4.69
C ALA A 32 6.56 0.06 -3.71
N PRO A 33 7.05 0.57 -2.57
CA PRO A 33 7.81 -0.26 -1.62
C PRO A 33 6.94 -1.34 -0.95
N PHE A 34 5.68 -1.03 -0.64
CA PHE A 34 4.76 -1.97 0.01
C PHE A 34 4.34 -3.10 -0.94
N ARG A 35 4.18 -2.79 -2.23
CA ARG A 35 3.87 -3.80 -3.25
C ARG A 35 5.00 -4.82 -3.39
N ARG A 36 6.26 -4.37 -3.51
CA ARG A 36 7.44 -5.24 -3.58
C ARG A 36 7.56 -6.16 -2.37
N TRP A 37 7.31 -5.60 -1.17
CA TRP A 37 7.29 -6.40 0.05
C TRP A 37 6.16 -7.43 0.04
N TYR A 38 4.95 -7.04 -0.34
CA TYR A 38 3.80 -7.93 -0.38
C TYR A 38 3.99 -9.10 -1.37
N GLU A 39 4.57 -8.82 -2.54
CA GLU A 39 4.96 -9.82 -3.54
C GLU A 39 6.01 -10.80 -2.99
N SER A 40 7.07 -10.28 -2.35
CA SER A 40 8.12 -11.11 -1.75
C SER A 40 7.62 -11.90 -0.52
N HIS A 41 6.66 -11.36 0.22
CA HIS A 41 6.20 -11.93 1.49
C HIS A 41 5.17 -13.05 1.29
N TYR A 42 4.25 -12.88 0.34
CA TYR A 42 3.22 -13.88 0.04
C TYR A 42 3.54 -14.76 -1.17
N LEU A 43 4.60 -14.45 -1.93
CA LEU A 43 5.00 -15.17 -3.15
C LEU A 43 3.81 -15.39 -4.08
N LEU A 44 2.93 -14.38 -4.20
CA LEU A 44 1.79 -14.46 -5.10
C LEU A 44 2.35 -14.48 -6.52
N PRO A 45 2.03 -15.50 -7.34
CA PRO A 45 2.40 -15.47 -8.75
C PRO A 45 1.70 -14.26 -9.38
N GLU A 46 2.49 -13.36 -9.96
CA GLU A 46 2.01 -12.16 -10.62
C GLU A 46 1.00 -12.59 -11.69
N GLY A 47 -0.28 -12.37 -11.42
CA GLY A 47 -1.34 -12.62 -12.39
C GLY A 47 -1.12 -11.68 -13.57
N LYS A 48 -0.41 -12.17 -14.60
CA LYS A 48 -0.16 -11.54 -15.91
C LYS A 48 0.87 -10.41 -15.90
N ARG A 49 2.16 -10.78 -15.99
CA ARG A 49 3.12 -10.21 -16.96
C ARG A 49 4.38 -11.09 -17.08
N GLY A 50 4.28 -12.15 -17.88
CA GLY A 50 5.39 -12.66 -18.71
C GLY A 50 6.72 -13.12 -18.08
N GLY A 51 6.83 -13.33 -16.77
CA GLY A 51 8.03 -13.90 -16.15
C GLY A 51 7.81 -15.37 -15.76
N CYS A 52 8.53 -16.28 -16.42
CA CYS A 52 8.56 -17.70 -16.07
C CYS A 52 8.90 -17.88 -14.57
N VAL A 53 7.98 -18.50 -13.82
CA VAL A 53 8.20 -18.88 -12.43
C VAL A 53 9.32 -19.92 -12.40
N GLY A 54 10.52 -19.51 -11.98
CA GLY A 54 11.67 -20.41 -11.86
C GLY A 54 11.35 -21.58 -10.93
N GLN A 55 11.85 -22.78 -11.26
CA GLN A 55 11.52 -24.01 -10.54
C GLN A 55 11.78 -23.95 -9.02
N GLY A 56 12.70 -23.11 -8.55
CA GLY A 56 12.95 -22.88 -7.12
C GLY A 56 11.82 -22.16 -6.35
N GLN A 57 10.91 -21.48 -7.06
CA GLN A 57 9.79 -20.76 -6.44
C GLN A 57 8.69 -21.73 -5.97
N LEU A 58 8.48 -22.85 -6.67
CA LEU A 58 7.44 -23.84 -6.36
C LEU A 58 7.62 -24.48 -4.98
N ASP A 59 8.85 -24.78 -4.57
CA ASP A 59 9.14 -25.34 -3.24
C ASP A 59 8.99 -24.31 -2.12
N LEU A 60 9.25 -23.04 -2.41
CA LEU A 60 9.02 -21.92 -1.50
C LEU A 60 7.52 -21.61 -1.35
N LEU A 61 6.73 -21.75 -2.43
CA LEU A 61 5.27 -21.61 -2.37
C LEU A 61 4.64 -22.69 -1.46
N LYS A 62 5.09 -23.95 -1.56
CA LYS A 62 4.62 -25.03 -0.67
C LYS A 62 4.94 -24.75 0.80
N LYS A 63 6.15 -24.24 1.10
CA LYS A 63 6.56 -23.84 2.46
C LYS A 63 5.73 -22.66 2.99
N ASN A 64 5.33 -21.74 2.11
CA ASN A 64 4.57 -20.53 2.47
C ASN A 64 3.05 -20.66 2.28
N ALA A 65 2.53 -21.85 1.96
CA ALA A 65 1.09 -22.11 1.86
C ALA A 65 0.31 -21.72 3.13
N LYS A 66 0.96 -21.76 4.30
CA LYS A 66 0.40 -21.27 5.57
C LYS A 66 0.21 -19.74 5.56
N ARG A 67 1.12 -18.99 4.94
CA ARG A 67 1.10 -17.52 4.89
C ARG A 67 0.10 -16.99 3.87
N GLN A 68 -0.12 -17.72 2.78
CA GLN A 68 -1.11 -17.35 1.75
C GLN A 68 -2.55 -17.26 2.29
N LYS A 69 -2.87 -17.96 3.38
CA LYS A 69 -4.20 -17.90 4.01
C LYS A 69 -4.53 -16.51 4.57
N THR A 70 -3.51 -15.76 5.00
CA THR A 70 -3.65 -14.40 5.54
C THR A 70 -3.40 -13.33 4.46
N ALA A 71 -3.30 -13.73 3.18
CA ALA A 71 -3.01 -12.79 2.09
C ALA A 71 -4.19 -11.89 1.74
N LYS A 72 -5.41 -12.12 2.26
CA LYS A 72 -6.59 -11.32 1.92
C LYS A 72 -6.40 -9.87 2.35
N MET A 73 -6.38 -8.97 1.38
CA MET A 73 -6.36 -7.52 1.60
C MET A 73 -7.78 -6.99 1.78
N TYR A 74 -7.90 -5.86 2.47
CA TYR A 74 -9.18 -5.17 2.62
C TYR A 74 -9.52 -4.44 1.31
N PRO A 75 -10.78 -4.48 0.83
CA PRO A 75 -11.14 -3.97 -0.50
C PRO A 75 -10.81 -2.48 -0.69
N VAL A 76 -10.93 -1.65 0.36
CA VAL A 76 -10.56 -0.23 0.28
C VAL A 76 -9.06 -0.02 0.13
N LEU A 77 -8.23 -0.95 0.64
CA LEU A 77 -6.78 -0.90 0.43
C LEU A 77 -6.45 -1.30 -1.00
N GLU A 78 -7.09 -2.32 -1.57
CA GLU A 78 -6.84 -2.74 -2.95
C GLU A 78 -7.06 -1.60 -3.97
N VAL A 79 -8.12 -0.81 -3.80
CA VAL A 79 -8.39 0.38 -4.62
C VAL A 79 -7.26 1.42 -4.51
N GLN A 80 -6.75 1.65 -3.31
CA GLN A 80 -5.64 2.59 -3.06
C GLN A 80 -4.30 2.07 -3.59
N PHE A 81 -4.08 0.75 -3.48
CA PHE A 81 -2.90 0.10 -4.04
C PHE A 81 -2.88 0.17 -5.56
N ASN A 82 -4.03 0.00 -6.22
CA ASN A 82 -4.15 0.17 -7.68
C ASN A 82 -3.96 1.63 -8.11
N ALA A 83 -4.41 2.59 -7.30
CA ALA A 83 -4.17 4.01 -7.52
C ALA A 83 -2.69 4.42 -7.32
N GLY A 84 -1.85 3.55 -6.76
CA GLY A 84 -0.43 3.83 -6.49
C GLY A 84 -0.20 4.83 -5.36
N ARG A 85 -1.24 5.17 -4.60
CA ARG A 85 -1.23 6.18 -3.54
C ARG A 85 -2.02 5.67 -2.35
N LEU A 86 -1.35 5.47 -1.22
CA LEU A 86 -1.97 5.00 0.01
C LEU A 86 -2.19 6.18 0.96
N ARG A 87 -3.41 6.31 1.50
CA ARG A 87 -3.73 7.30 2.54
C ARG A 87 -3.47 6.70 3.90
N PHE A 88 -2.64 7.38 4.70
CA PHE A 88 -2.28 6.95 6.04
C PHE A 88 -2.58 8.06 7.06
N PRO A 89 -3.34 7.77 8.12
CA PRO A 89 -3.47 8.70 9.24
C PRO A 89 -2.18 8.70 10.05
N THR A 90 -1.63 9.87 10.33
CA THR A 90 -0.54 9.99 11.29
C THR A 90 -1.04 9.65 12.70
N TRP A 91 -0.14 9.14 13.54
CA TRP A 91 -0.45 8.54 14.83
C TRP A 91 -1.32 9.45 15.74
N THR A 92 -2.37 8.86 16.28
CA THR A 92 -3.25 9.46 17.30
C THR A 92 -2.99 8.74 18.62
N GLU A 93 -2.66 9.49 19.67
CA GLU A 93 -2.60 8.96 21.06
C GLU A 93 -3.97 8.57 21.56
#